data_AF-A0AAD4J586-F1
#
_entry.id   AF-A0AAD4J586-F1
#
_cell.length_a   1.000
_cell.length_b   1.000
_cell.length_c   1.000
_cell.angle_alpha   90.00
_cell.angle_beta   90.00
_cell.angle_gamma   90.00
#
_symmetry.space_group_name_H-M   'P 1'
#
loop_
_entity.id
_entity.type
_entity.pdbx_description
1 polymer ?
#
loop_
_entity_poly.entity_id
_entity_poly.type
_entity_poly.pdbx_seq_one_letter_code
_entity_poly.pdbx_strand_id
1 'polypeptide(L)'
;MAFFVFFMRSDHDARNLYFKLEKEEIDDVGEGVEVGKDKLLPRGLFDEKSCLSRFEYLLYRRRGSKRRTPSPHLISKLRSYEGRHKRCAPYTDSYNDLVRNSSKTFSCKYMVWISRNGLGNQMLSMASAFLYALLTDRVLLVDRGVDIPDLFCEPFPEASWLLPSDFPFTSHHFNSRSPQSYGNLLRNRKTNTTASAYMMIYLNLAYGYGNYDNRVFCDGDQAYLQTIPWLVVKSDYYFAPALFLMPSFQQQLHQLFPEKDTVFHFLSRYLFHPTNSVWGLVTRYYQAYLSNADVVTGIQLRIFRIKPRLEQILSCTMRENDILPQIKDKSTSNLKNNTTVAVLITSLSSGYYEKIREMYLENPTAAGEVVGVFQPSHEEFQQTGKHSHNRKALAEIYLLSLTDRLVTSGWSTFGYVAQGIGGLKPWILYKPENPRPPEPPCRRSISMEPCFHAPRSYECNSRRGGVGKDVIRHCEDRRRGLKLVQPHTH
;
A
#
# COMPACT_ATOMS: atom_id res chain seq x y z
N MET A 1 -41.15 -46.31 -4.37
CA MET A 1 -39.84 -47.00 -4.42
C MET A 1 -38.98 -46.26 -5.44
N ALA A 2 -38.28 -45.20 -5.04
CA ALA A 2 -36.94 -45.19 -4.43
C ALA A 2 -35.83 -45.08 -5.51
N PHE A 3 -35.19 -43.92 -5.48
CA PHE A 3 -34.12 -43.40 -6.33
C PHE A 3 -32.84 -44.24 -6.26
N PHE A 4 -32.13 -44.36 -7.39
CA PHE A 4 -30.71 -44.73 -7.42
C PHE A 4 -29.86 -43.46 -7.30
N VAL A 5 -29.19 -43.31 -6.15
CA VAL A 5 -28.10 -42.36 -5.90
C VAL A 5 -26.81 -43.16 -5.93
N PHE A 6 -25.91 -42.87 -6.87
CA PHE A 6 -24.54 -43.36 -6.84
C PHE A 6 -23.69 -42.48 -5.92
N PHE A 7 -22.98 -43.13 -4.99
CA PHE A 7 -22.04 -42.53 -4.06
C PHE A 7 -20.85 -41.88 -4.80
N MET A 8 -20.67 -40.56 -4.64
CA MET A 8 -19.35 -39.92 -4.67
C MET A 8 -19.13 -39.27 -3.31
N ARG A 9 -18.37 -39.95 -2.44
CA ARG A 9 -17.91 -39.40 -1.17
C ARG A 9 -16.54 -39.96 -0.82
N SER A 10 -15.51 -39.17 -1.10
CA SER A 10 -14.43 -38.80 -0.18
C SER A 10 -13.10 -38.64 -0.92
N ASP A 11 -12.89 -37.45 -1.49
CA ASP A 11 -11.58 -36.93 -1.91
C ASP A 11 -11.20 -35.67 -1.11
N HIS A 12 -12.11 -35.23 -0.22
CA HIS A 12 -11.94 -34.03 0.59
C HIS A 12 -11.18 -34.32 1.89
N ASP A 13 -11.34 -35.52 2.45
CA ASP A 13 -10.64 -35.94 3.67
C ASP A 13 -9.17 -36.28 3.40
N ALA A 14 -8.85 -36.80 2.21
CA ALA A 14 -7.48 -37.15 1.82
C ALA A 14 -6.54 -35.93 1.75
N ARG A 15 -7.03 -34.77 1.30
CA ARG A 15 -6.22 -33.53 1.21
C ARG A 15 -6.02 -32.83 2.56
N ASN A 16 -7.02 -32.89 3.45
CA ASN A 16 -6.84 -32.42 4.84
C ASN A 16 -5.90 -33.33 5.62
N LEU A 17 -5.88 -34.63 5.32
CA LEU A 17 -4.90 -35.57 5.89
C LEU A 17 -3.49 -35.27 5.38
N TYR A 18 -3.30 -34.99 4.08
CA TYR A 18 -2.00 -34.60 3.54
C TYR A 18 -1.45 -33.30 4.15
N PHE A 19 -2.29 -32.28 4.35
CA PHE A 19 -1.89 -31.04 5.03
C PHE A 19 -1.62 -31.21 6.53
N LYS A 20 -2.21 -32.22 7.18
CA LYS A 20 -1.92 -32.58 8.58
C LYS A 20 -0.66 -33.44 8.71
N LEU A 21 -0.45 -34.36 7.78
CA LEU A 21 0.72 -35.24 7.75
C LEU A 21 2.00 -34.47 7.42
N GLU A 22 1.97 -33.49 6.51
CA GLU A 22 3.10 -32.55 6.34
C GLU A 22 3.40 -31.75 7.61
N LYS A 23 2.43 -31.56 8.50
CA LYS A 23 2.65 -30.85 9.77
C LYS A 23 3.24 -31.75 10.86
N GLU A 24 2.94 -33.04 10.84
CA GLU A 24 3.46 -34.02 11.81
C GLU A 24 4.82 -34.63 11.37
N GLU A 25 5.09 -34.80 10.06
CA GLU A 25 6.41 -35.24 9.57
C GLU A 25 7.49 -34.14 9.65
N ILE A 26 7.11 -32.87 9.78
CA ILE A 26 8.07 -31.76 10.01
C ILE A 26 8.59 -31.72 11.45
N ASP A 27 7.91 -32.39 12.40
CA ASP A 27 8.29 -32.36 13.81
C ASP A 27 9.23 -33.51 14.23
N ASP A 28 9.53 -34.50 13.36
CA ASP A 28 10.29 -35.70 13.74
C ASP A 28 11.53 -36.05 12.88
N VAL A 29 12.04 -35.12 12.07
CA VAL A 29 13.36 -35.29 11.42
C VAL A 29 14.22 -34.06 11.66
N GLY A 30 15.24 -34.24 12.51
CA GLY A 30 16.30 -33.27 12.77
C GLY A 30 16.98 -32.80 11.47
N GLU A 31 17.36 -31.52 11.48
CA GLU A 31 17.85 -30.69 10.35
C GLU A 31 16.75 -30.01 9.52
N GLY A 32 16.22 -28.93 10.11
CA GLY A 32 15.14 -28.12 9.55
C GLY A 32 15.46 -27.46 8.20
N VAL A 33 14.63 -27.78 7.21
CA VAL A 33 14.51 -27.02 5.95
C VAL A 33 13.82 -25.68 6.26
N GLU A 34 14.59 -24.59 6.34
CA GLU A 34 14.04 -23.25 6.56
C GLU A 34 13.18 -22.78 5.37
N VAL A 35 11.85 -22.90 5.48
CA VAL A 35 10.92 -22.11 4.67
C VAL A 35 11.22 -20.63 4.93
N GLY A 36 11.82 -19.96 3.94
CA GLY A 36 12.47 -18.64 4.05
C GLY A 36 11.65 -17.61 4.83
N LYS A 37 12.06 -17.37 6.08
CA LYS A 37 11.39 -16.54 7.08
C LYS A 37 11.55 -15.05 6.77
N ASP A 38 10.48 -14.27 6.85
CA ASP A 38 10.49 -12.82 6.63
C ASP A 38 11.21 -12.09 7.76
N LYS A 39 12.40 -11.54 7.48
CA LYS A 39 13.21 -10.81 8.47
C LYS A 39 12.68 -9.41 8.77
N LEU A 40 11.67 -8.95 8.03
CA LEU A 40 11.08 -7.62 8.18
C LEU A 40 10.28 -7.47 9.49
N LEU A 41 9.65 -8.54 9.97
CA LEU A 41 8.83 -8.54 11.19
C LEU A 41 9.65 -9.05 12.39
N PRO A 42 9.45 -8.50 13.59
CA PRO A 42 10.12 -9.00 14.78
C PRO A 42 9.56 -10.39 15.16
N ARG A 43 10.43 -11.29 15.60
CA ARG A 43 10.06 -12.67 15.97
C ARG A 43 9.67 -12.76 17.43
N GLY A 44 8.63 -13.53 17.74
CA GLY A 44 8.24 -13.88 19.12
C GLY A 44 7.69 -12.72 19.97
N LEU A 45 7.46 -11.55 19.38
CA LEU A 45 6.98 -10.36 20.08
C LEU A 45 5.49 -10.04 19.85
N PHE A 46 4.81 -10.85 19.04
CA PHE A 46 3.39 -10.70 18.74
C PHE A 46 2.66 -12.01 19.05
N ASP A 47 1.46 -11.90 19.63
CA ASP A 47 0.56 -13.04 19.75
C ASP A 47 0.01 -13.44 18.37
N GLU A 48 0.26 -14.67 17.95
CA GLU A 48 -0.10 -15.17 16.62
C GLU A 48 -1.61 -15.15 16.38
N LYS A 49 -2.41 -15.42 17.42
CA LYS A 49 -3.87 -15.51 17.31
C LYS A 49 -4.53 -14.13 17.18
N SER A 50 -3.94 -13.09 17.78
CA SER A 50 -4.45 -11.72 17.73
C SER A 50 -4.48 -11.12 16.32
N CYS A 51 -3.55 -11.53 15.46
CA CYS A 51 -3.43 -11.00 14.09
C CYS A 51 -2.82 -12.04 13.14
N LEU A 52 -3.68 -12.91 12.62
CA LEU A 52 -3.30 -14.03 11.75
C LEU A 52 -2.58 -13.57 10.47
N SER A 53 -3.06 -12.48 9.87
CA SER A 53 -2.52 -11.93 8.61
C SER A 53 -1.03 -11.61 8.68
N ARG A 54 -0.51 -11.29 9.87
CA ARG A 54 0.91 -10.99 10.09
C ARG A 54 1.82 -12.16 9.74
N PHE A 55 1.35 -13.38 9.98
CA PHE A 55 2.13 -14.60 9.81
C PHE A 55 1.71 -15.38 8.56
N GLU A 56 0.41 -15.36 8.27
CA GLU A 56 -0.17 -16.16 7.19
C GLU A 56 -0.03 -15.52 5.80
N TYR A 57 0.11 -14.18 5.70
CA TYR A 57 0.09 -13.49 4.40
C TYR A 57 1.06 -14.09 3.38
N LEU A 58 2.25 -14.47 3.81
CA LEU A 58 3.27 -15.04 2.92
C LEU A 58 2.95 -16.45 2.44
N LEU A 59 2.08 -17.18 3.13
CA LEU A 59 1.60 -18.51 2.72
C LEU A 59 0.67 -18.42 1.50
N TYR A 60 -0.04 -17.30 1.35
CA TYR A 60 -0.95 -17.06 0.24
C TYR A 60 -0.27 -16.45 -1.00
N ARG A 61 1.01 -16.07 -0.89
CA ARG A 61 1.75 -15.54 -2.05
C ARG A 61 2.00 -16.64 -3.07
N ARG A 62 1.75 -16.33 -4.35
CA ARG A 62 1.93 -17.26 -5.46
C ARG A 62 3.39 -17.70 -5.60
N ARG A 63 3.58 -18.99 -5.91
CA ARG A 63 4.89 -19.61 -6.16
C ARG A 63 5.59 -18.88 -7.33
N GLY A 64 6.89 -18.62 -7.20
CA GLY A 64 7.67 -17.89 -8.21
C GLY A 64 7.65 -16.36 -8.10
N SER A 65 6.84 -15.77 -7.22
CA SER A 65 6.91 -14.33 -6.92
C SER A 65 8.32 -13.94 -6.44
N LYS A 66 8.99 -13.02 -7.15
CA LYS A 66 10.34 -12.55 -6.78
C LYS A 66 10.31 -11.96 -5.37
N ARG A 67 10.91 -12.67 -4.40
CA ARG A 67 11.04 -12.17 -3.03
C ARG A 67 12.14 -11.12 -2.99
N ARG A 68 11.77 -9.89 -2.63
CA ARG A 68 12.72 -8.81 -2.34
C ARG A 68 13.14 -8.94 -0.88
N THR A 69 14.44 -8.83 -0.63
CA THR A 69 15.01 -8.95 0.72
C THR A 69 15.24 -7.56 1.29
N PRO A 70 14.71 -7.23 2.49
CA PRO A 70 15.00 -5.95 3.13
C PRO A 70 16.49 -5.86 3.49
N SER A 71 17.05 -4.66 3.41
CA SER A 71 18.46 -4.45 3.78
C SER A 71 18.67 -4.65 5.30
N PRO A 72 19.87 -5.07 5.73
CA PRO A 72 20.20 -5.11 7.16
C PRO A 72 20.02 -3.75 7.85
N HIS A 73 20.30 -2.65 7.15
CA HIS A 73 20.10 -1.29 7.65
C HIS A 73 18.63 -0.99 7.91
N LEU A 74 17.73 -1.38 7.00
CA LEU A 74 16.29 -1.23 7.20
C LEU A 74 15.83 -2.04 8.41
N ILE A 75 16.22 -3.31 8.51
CA ILE A 75 15.86 -4.17 9.65
C ILE A 75 16.33 -3.51 10.96
N SER A 76 17.61 -3.11 11.05
CA SER A 76 18.17 -2.45 12.23
C SER A 76 17.43 -1.15 12.57
N LYS A 77 17.09 -0.34 11.57
CA LYS A 77 16.34 0.90 11.77
C LYS A 77 14.91 0.65 12.30
N LEU A 78 14.25 -0.40 11.83
CA LEU A 78 12.92 -0.81 12.33
C LEU A 78 12.99 -1.31 13.77
N ARG A 79 13.96 -2.16 14.13
CA ARG A 79 14.16 -2.60 15.52
C ARG A 79 14.46 -1.44 16.46
N SER A 80 15.29 -0.51 16.01
CA SER A 80 15.58 0.73 16.76
C SER A 80 14.34 1.61 16.92
N TYR A 81 13.50 1.68 15.89
CA TYR A 81 12.23 2.39 15.94
C TYR A 81 11.27 1.75 16.95
N GLU A 82 11.14 0.42 16.98
CA GLU A 82 10.28 -0.29 17.94
C GLU A 82 10.69 0.00 19.39
N GLY A 83 12.00 -0.07 19.69
CA GLY A 83 12.52 0.29 21.01
C GLY A 83 12.23 1.74 21.39
N ARG A 84 12.34 2.67 20.44
CA ARG A 84 11.96 4.08 20.65
C ARG A 84 10.46 4.21 20.87
N HIS A 85 9.64 3.54 20.07
CA HIS A 85 8.19 3.60 20.14
C HIS A 85 7.72 3.08 21.50
N LYS A 86 8.26 1.95 21.99
CA LYS A 86 7.98 1.41 23.32
C LYS A 86 8.29 2.40 24.44
N ARG A 87 9.47 3.03 24.39
CA ARG A 87 9.91 4.01 25.41
C ARG A 87 9.09 5.31 25.40
N CYS A 88 8.65 5.74 24.22
CA CYS A 88 7.96 6.99 23.99
C CYS A 88 6.47 6.78 23.67
N ALA A 89 5.91 5.61 24.01
CA ALA A 89 4.52 5.28 23.68
C ALA A 89 3.57 6.22 24.42
N PRO A 90 2.32 6.38 23.95
CA PRO A 90 1.30 7.09 24.71
C PRO A 90 1.24 6.66 26.18
N TYR A 91 1.04 7.63 27.07
CA TYR A 91 0.95 7.47 28.53
C TYR A 91 2.21 6.99 29.27
N THR A 92 3.33 6.80 28.57
CA THR A 92 4.64 6.66 29.25
C THR A 92 5.06 7.96 29.93
N ASP A 93 6.00 7.89 30.88
CA ASP A 93 6.53 9.09 31.56
C ASP A 93 7.06 10.11 30.54
N SER A 94 7.84 9.66 29.56
CA SER A 94 8.38 10.54 28.51
C SER A 94 7.31 11.18 27.62
N TYR A 95 6.17 10.51 27.41
CA TYR A 95 5.01 11.09 26.72
C TYR A 95 4.32 12.14 27.60
N ASN A 96 4.01 11.78 28.85
CA ASN A 96 3.31 12.65 29.80
C ASN A 96 4.10 13.92 30.12
N ASP A 97 5.42 13.81 30.25
CA ASP A 97 6.30 14.95 30.50
C ASP A 97 6.23 15.99 29.38
N LEU A 98 6.19 15.52 28.13
CA LEU A 98 6.07 16.36 26.95
C LEU A 98 4.66 16.96 26.83
N VAL A 99 3.61 16.19 27.10
CA VAL A 99 2.22 16.69 27.11
C VAL A 99 2.03 17.79 28.16
N ARG A 100 2.61 17.62 29.35
CA ARG A 100 2.57 18.61 30.45
C ARG A 100 3.53 19.78 30.25
N ASN A 101 4.39 19.73 29.23
CA ASN A 101 5.47 20.69 29.01
C ASN A 101 6.34 20.90 30.28
N SER A 102 6.63 19.80 30.97
CA SER A 102 7.25 19.82 32.31
C SER A 102 8.79 19.74 32.28
N SER A 103 9.37 19.43 31.12
CA SER A 103 10.82 19.31 30.93
C SER A 103 11.34 20.34 29.92
N LYS A 104 12.51 20.94 30.18
CA LYS A 104 13.18 21.86 29.24
C LYS A 104 13.87 21.14 28.07
N THR A 105 14.14 19.85 28.22
CA THR A 105 14.73 18.98 27.19
C THR A 105 13.85 17.76 27.03
N PHE A 106 13.46 17.43 25.79
CA PHE A 106 12.57 16.32 25.49
C PHE A 106 13.35 15.19 24.81
N SER A 107 13.29 14.00 25.41
CA SER A 107 13.91 12.79 24.86
C SER A 107 13.12 12.20 23.68
N CYS A 108 11.82 12.49 23.60
CA CYS A 108 10.90 11.96 22.60
C CYS A 108 10.38 13.07 21.69
N LYS A 109 10.32 12.77 20.40
CA LYS A 109 9.71 13.62 19.37
C LYS A 109 8.67 12.83 18.61
N TYR A 110 7.61 13.49 18.18
CA TYR A 110 6.42 12.84 17.64
C TYR A 110 6.04 13.40 16.28
N MET A 111 5.45 12.52 15.48
CA MET A 111 4.81 12.79 14.20
C MET A 111 3.39 12.23 14.29
N VAL A 112 2.39 13.11 14.37
CA VAL A 112 0.98 12.75 14.41
C VAL A 112 0.43 12.79 12.99
N TRP A 113 0.01 11.65 12.47
CA TRP A 113 -0.66 11.57 11.16
C TRP A 113 -2.17 11.69 11.35
N ILE A 114 -2.80 12.60 10.60
CA ILE A 114 -4.25 12.81 10.61
C ILE A 114 -4.88 12.15 9.38
N SER A 115 -5.95 11.39 9.61
CA SER A 115 -6.67 10.69 8.55
C SER A 115 -7.35 11.65 7.57
N ARG A 116 -7.23 11.36 6.28
CA ARG A 116 -7.88 12.15 5.21
C ARG A 116 -8.14 11.29 3.97
N ASN A 117 -9.26 11.57 3.32
CA ASN A 117 -9.64 10.99 2.02
C ASN A 117 -9.84 9.45 2.09
N GLY A 118 -9.94 8.77 0.96
CA GLY A 118 -10.19 7.32 0.90
C GLY A 118 -9.03 6.44 1.38
N LEU A 119 -9.33 5.17 1.68
CA LEU A 119 -8.41 4.18 2.26
C LEU A 119 -7.05 4.09 1.54
N GLY A 120 -7.04 4.05 0.20
CA GLY A 120 -5.78 4.02 -0.56
C GLY A 120 -4.87 5.23 -0.30
N ASN A 121 -5.45 6.42 -0.18
CA ASN A 121 -4.70 7.63 0.15
C ASN A 121 -4.21 7.62 1.60
N GLN A 122 -5.01 7.05 2.51
CA GLN A 122 -4.64 6.91 3.91
C GLN A 122 -3.41 6.02 4.06
N MET A 123 -3.42 4.82 3.48
CA MET A 123 -2.29 3.88 3.55
C MET A 123 -1.01 4.46 2.94
N LEU A 124 -1.10 5.10 1.77
CA LEU A 124 0.05 5.71 1.09
C LEU A 124 0.66 6.88 1.89
N SER A 125 -0.19 7.77 2.41
CA SER A 125 0.27 8.93 3.18
C SER A 125 0.79 8.54 4.56
N MET A 126 0.20 7.52 5.19
CA MET A 126 0.67 6.96 6.46
C MET A 126 2.05 6.31 6.31
N ALA A 127 2.26 5.53 5.24
CA ALA A 127 3.59 4.97 4.95
C ALA A 127 4.63 6.08 4.68
N SER A 128 4.25 7.16 4.00
CA SER A 128 5.13 8.32 3.77
C SER A 128 5.46 9.05 5.07
N ALA A 129 4.47 9.23 5.96
CA ALA A 129 4.67 9.82 7.29
C ALA A 129 5.55 8.93 8.18
N PHE A 130 5.39 7.62 8.11
CA PHE A 130 6.26 6.67 8.81
C PHE A 130 7.70 6.75 8.30
N LEU A 131 7.92 6.80 6.98
CA LEU A 131 9.26 6.99 6.42
C LEU A 131 9.91 8.28 6.94
N TYR A 132 9.16 9.38 6.94
CA TYR A 132 9.64 10.63 7.53
C TYR A 132 9.96 10.49 9.02
N ALA A 133 9.12 9.78 9.79
CA ALA A 133 9.39 9.52 11.20
C ALA A 133 10.67 8.69 11.43
N LEU A 134 10.96 7.71 10.56
CA LEU A 134 12.22 6.97 10.59
C LEU A 134 13.44 7.86 10.31
N LEU A 135 13.35 8.77 9.34
CA LEU A 135 14.44 9.69 8.96
C LEU A 135 14.67 10.80 9.99
N THR A 136 13.65 11.13 10.78
CA THR A 136 13.69 12.23 11.76
C THR A 136 13.69 11.76 13.22
N ASP A 137 13.83 10.45 13.42
CA ASP A 137 13.84 9.78 14.72
C ASP A 137 12.63 10.12 15.61
N ARG A 138 11.46 10.23 14.99
CA ARG A 138 10.18 10.50 15.65
C ARG A 138 9.37 9.23 15.88
N VAL A 139 8.51 9.25 16.88
CA VAL A 139 7.42 8.28 17.06
C VAL A 139 6.25 8.69 16.18
N LEU A 140 5.68 7.73 15.45
CA LEU A 140 4.47 7.95 14.65
C LEU A 140 3.26 7.66 15.52
N LEU A 141 2.34 8.62 15.65
CA LEU A 141 1.02 8.39 16.22
C LEU A 141 -0.03 8.58 15.13
N VAL A 142 -0.96 7.63 15.03
CA VAL A 142 -1.94 7.53 13.96
C VAL A 142 -3.30 7.93 14.51
N ASP A 143 -3.87 9.00 13.98
CA ASP A 143 -5.28 9.33 14.21
C ASP A 143 -6.16 8.11 13.89
N ARG A 144 -6.97 7.72 14.89
CA ARG A 144 -7.84 6.54 14.83
C ARG A 144 -8.84 6.67 13.67
N GLY A 145 -9.20 7.90 13.32
CA GLY A 145 -10.21 8.17 12.31
C GLY A 145 -11.51 7.44 12.63
N VAL A 146 -12.19 6.96 11.60
CA VAL A 146 -13.41 6.18 11.77
C VAL A 146 -13.11 4.72 12.10
N ASP A 147 -12.13 4.11 11.42
CA ASP A 147 -12.02 2.65 11.35
C ASP A 147 -10.59 2.09 11.29
N ILE A 148 -9.53 2.88 11.50
CA ILE A 148 -8.15 2.37 11.48
C ILE A 148 -7.95 1.17 12.43
N PRO A 149 -8.45 1.19 13.69
CA PRO A 149 -8.30 0.05 14.60
C PRO A 149 -9.07 -1.21 14.15
N ASP A 150 -10.13 -1.05 13.35
CA ASP A 150 -10.91 -2.18 12.82
C ASP A 150 -10.28 -2.78 11.57
N LEU A 151 -9.49 -1.98 10.85
CA LEU A 151 -8.85 -2.36 9.59
C LEU A 151 -7.48 -2.99 9.82
N PHE A 152 -6.66 -2.44 10.72
CA PHE A 152 -5.27 -2.83 10.90
C PHE A 152 -4.95 -3.24 12.34
N CYS A 153 -4.13 -4.28 12.47
CA CYS A 153 -3.51 -4.66 13.73
C CYS A 153 -2.42 -3.65 14.16
N GLU A 154 -2.04 -3.69 15.43
CA GLU A 154 -0.91 -2.91 15.95
C GLU A 154 0.41 -3.33 15.26
N PRO A 155 1.15 -2.42 14.60
CA PRO A 155 2.36 -2.80 13.87
C PRO A 155 3.62 -2.87 14.74
N PHE A 156 3.60 -2.30 15.94
CA PHE A 156 4.77 -2.20 16.82
C PHE A 156 4.57 -3.08 18.05
N PRO A 157 5.57 -3.88 18.45
CA PRO A 157 5.45 -4.72 19.64
C PRO A 157 5.23 -3.91 20.92
N GLU A 158 4.38 -4.44 21.81
CA GLU A 158 4.17 -3.95 23.18
C GLU A 158 3.72 -2.48 23.31
N ALA A 159 3.32 -1.83 22.21
CA ALA A 159 2.89 -0.43 22.21
C ALA A 159 1.84 -0.18 21.12
N SER A 160 0.95 0.77 21.38
CA SER A 160 -0.05 1.19 20.39
C SER A 160 0.46 2.38 19.57
N TRP A 161 0.33 2.28 18.25
CA TRP A 161 0.57 3.42 17.35
C TRP A 161 -0.59 4.42 17.32
N LEU A 162 -1.73 4.11 17.95
CA LEU A 162 -2.93 4.93 17.87
C LEU A 162 -2.78 6.20 18.70
N LEU A 163 -3.22 7.32 18.14
CA LEU A 163 -3.29 8.58 18.86
C LEU A 163 -4.33 8.46 20.00
N PRO A 164 -3.97 8.84 21.23
CA PRO A 164 -4.91 8.91 22.35
C PRO A 164 -6.10 9.82 22.08
N SER A 165 -7.27 9.44 22.58
CA SER A 165 -8.50 10.25 22.44
C SER A 165 -8.43 11.56 23.23
N ASP A 166 -7.62 11.62 24.27
CA ASP A 166 -7.37 12.79 25.12
C ASP A 166 -6.17 13.62 24.66
N PHE A 167 -5.62 13.35 23.47
CA PHE A 167 -4.48 14.09 22.95
C PHE A 167 -4.78 15.61 22.88
N PRO A 168 -3.94 16.48 23.49
CA PRO A 168 -4.29 17.87 23.80
C PRO A 168 -4.52 18.76 22.58
N PHE A 169 -4.08 18.33 21.39
CA PHE A 169 -4.20 19.11 20.15
C PHE A 169 -5.30 18.57 19.19
N THR A 170 -6.10 17.59 19.62
CA THR A 170 -7.17 16.95 18.81
C THR A 170 -8.30 17.90 18.41
N SER A 171 -8.52 18.97 19.17
CA SER A 171 -9.68 19.87 19.03
C SER A 171 -9.62 20.84 17.84
N HIS A 172 -8.55 20.83 17.04
CA HIS A 172 -8.35 21.84 16.01
C HIS A 172 -8.59 21.26 14.63
N HIS A 173 -9.60 21.78 13.92
CA HIS A 173 -9.74 21.61 12.47
C HIS A 173 -8.57 22.29 11.74
N PHE A 174 -7.39 21.67 11.78
CA PHE A 174 -6.18 22.20 11.16
C PHE A 174 -6.39 22.38 9.65
N ASN A 175 -6.04 23.57 9.18
CA ASN A 175 -6.10 23.93 7.77
C ASN A 175 -4.92 24.85 7.42
N SER A 176 -4.77 25.18 6.13
CA SER A 176 -3.64 25.97 5.64
C SER A 176 -3.51 27.37 6.27
N ARG A 177 -4.58 27.90 6.87
CA ARG A 177 -4.62 29.22 7.52
C ARG A 177 -4.45 29.15 9.04
N SER A 178 -4.38 27.96 9.64
CA SER A 178 -4.16 27.81 11.07
C SER A 178 -2.87 28.54 11.51
N PRO A 179 -2.84 29.22 12.67
CA PRO A 179 -1.63 29.90 13.15
C PRO A 179 -0.41 28.96 13.28
N GLN A 180 -0.66 27.69 13.61
CA GLN A 180 0.35 26.64 13.76
C GLN A 180 0.76 26.02 12.41
N SER A 181 0.09 26.37 11.29
CA SER A 181 0.43 25.86 9.96
C SER A 181 1.79 26.39 9.54
N TYR A 182 2.73 25.50 9.23
CA TYR A 182 4.09 25.90 8.86
C TYR A 182 4.11 26.80 7.62
N GLY A 183 3.36 26.44 6.58
CA GLY A 183 3.25 27.27 5.39
C GLY A 183 2.63 28.65 5.66
N ASN A 184 1.73 28.76 6.66
CA ASN A 184 1.17 30.05 7.07
C ASN A 184 2.19 30.90 7.83
N LEU A 185 2.98 30.30 8.73
CA LEU A 185 4.05 30.98 9.45
C LEU A 185 5.10 31.56 8.48
N LEU A 186 5.48 30.76 7.48
CA LEU A 186 6.40 31.16 6.42
C LEU A 186 5.83 32.31 5.58
N ARG A 187 4.56 32.20 5.18
CA ARG A 187 3.86 33.26 4.41
C ARG A 187 3.84 34.59 5.15
N ASN A 188 3.65 34.56 6.47
CA ASN A 188 3.56 35.75 7.30
C ASN A 188 4.93 36.22 7.84
N ARG A 189 6.05 35.63 7.40
CA ARG A 189 7.43 35.90 7.86
C ARG A 189 7.62 35.84 9.38
N LYS A 190 6.75 35.11 10.09
CA LYS A 190 6.82 34.95 11.56
C LYS A 190 7.91 33.99 12.02
N THR A 191 8.64 33.36 11.11
CA THR A 191 9.72 32.41 11.44
C THR A 191 10.97 33.09 12.02
N ASN A 192 11.11 34.42 11.89
CA ASN A 192 12.18 35.18 12.55
C ASN A 192 11.81 35.63 13.98
N THR A 193 10.53 35.60 14.33
CA THR A 193 10.04 35.88 15.68
C THR A 193 9.96 34.57 16.45
N THR A 194 10.97 34.33 17.31
CA THR A 194 11.07 33.26 18.32
C THR A 194 10.97 31.82 17.83
N ALA A 195 12.07 31.32 17.25
CA ALA A 195 12.32 29.91 16.91
C ALA A 195 12.13 28.91 18.09
N SER A 196 11.88 29.40 19.31
CA SER A 196 11.70 28.65 20.56
C SER A 196 10.26 28.58 21.09
N ALA A 197 9.25 29.17 20.43
CA ALA A 197 7.92 29.32 21.03
C ALA A 197 6.91 28.18 20.74
N TYR A 198 7.09 27.40 19.66
CA TYR A 198 6.08 26.41 19.25
C TYR A 198 6.44 24.99 19.69
N MET A 199 5.61 24.42 20.56
CA MET A 199 5.69 22.99 20.93
C MET A 199 5.12 22.07 19.84
N MET A 200 4.24 22.62 18.99
CA MET A 200 3.57 21.89 17.93
C MET A 200 3.48 22.71 16.65
N ILE A 201 3.80 22.07 15.52
CA ILE A 201 3.65 22.63 14.18
C ILE A 201 2.78 21.71 13.33
N TYR A 202 1.84 22.32 12.60
CA TYR A 202 0.98 21.64 11.64
C TYR A 202 1.55 21.72 10.22
N LEU A 203 1.66 20.56 9.58
CA LEU A 203 2.13 20.37 8.21
C LEU A 203 0.95 20.03 7.30
N ASN A 204 0.55 21.01 6.47
CA ASN A 204 -0.52 20.87 5.50
C ASN A 204 0.01 20.27 4.19
N LEU A 205 -0.03 18.96 4.03
CA LEU A 205 0.44 18.24 2.84
C LEU A 205 -0.69 17.51 2.11
N ALA A 206 -1.90 18.06 2.19
CA ALA A 206 -3.08 17.50 1.57
C ALA A 206 -3.39 18.14 0.21
N TYR A 207 -4.41 17.63 -0.48
CA TYR A 207 -4.87 18.14 -1.76
C TYR A 207 -5.00 19.66 -1.77
N GLY A 208 -4.30 20.29 -2.72
CA GLY A 208 -4.30 21.74 -2.89
C GLY A 208 -3.32 22.49 -1.99
N TYR A 209 -2.37 21.82 -1.30
CA TYR A 209 -1.34 22.50 -0.52
C TYR A 209 -0.54 23.52 -1.36
N GLY A 210 -0.13 24.61 -0.72
CA GLY A 210 0.49 25.77 -1.36
C GLY A 210 2.02 25.68 -1.47
N ASN A 211 2.64 26.64 -2.16
CA ASN A 211 4.10 26.65 -2.35
C ASN A 211 4.88 26.75 -1.03
N TYR A 212 4.37 27.51 -0.05
CA TYR A 212 5.00 27.62 1.27
C TYR A 212 4.92 26.32 2.07
N ASP A 213 3.83 25.57 1.96
CA ASP A 213 3.70 24.25 2.60
C ASP A 213 4.74 23.26 2.04
N ASN A 214 5.15 23.42 0.78
CA ASN A 214 6.17 22.57 0.14
C ASN A 214 7.57 22.71 0.76
N ARG A 215 7.82 23.79 1.52
CA ARG A 215 9.12 24.01 2.17
C ARG A 215 9.47 22.94 3.20
N VAL A 216 8.51 22.12 3.64
CA VAL A 216 8.80 20.91 4.42
C VAL A 216 9.85 20.01 3.74
N PHE A 217 9.94 20.03 2.41
CA PHE A 217 10.89 19.22 1.64
C PHE A 217 12.21 19.95 1.34
N CYS A 218 12.57 20.98 2.10
CA CYS A 218 13.85 21.69 1.99
C CYS A 218 14.74 21.44 3.22
N ASP A 219 16.03 21.15 3.01
CA ASP A 219 16.99 20.89 4.10
C ASP A 219 17.08 22.07 5.10
N GLY A 220 17.04 23.31 4.60
CA GLY A 220 17.12 24.50 5.46
C GLY A 220 15.94 24.63 6.42
N ASP A 221 14.76 24.18 6.01
CA ASP A 221 13.54 24.19 6.83
C ASP A 221 13.49 22.97 7.77
N GLN A 222 14.10 21.84 7.38
CA GLN A 222 14.21 20.66 8.23
C GLN A 222 14.95 20.94 9.54
N ALA A 223 16.02 21.74 9.52
CA ALA A 223 16.75 22.10 10.74
C ALA A 223 15.83 22.69 11.81
N TYR A 224 14.89 23.56 11.40
CA TYR A 224 13.85 24.09 12.29
C TYR A 224 12.83 23.02 12.69
N LEU A 225 12.30 22.26 11.72
CA LEU A 225 11.29 21.23 12.03
C LEU A 225 11.82 20.15 12.97
N GLN A 226 13.13 19.89 13.00
CA GLN A 226 13.78 18.93 13.91
C GLN A 226 13.78 19.38 15.39
N THR A 227 13.68 20.68 15.66
CA THR A 227 13.62 21.21 17.04
C THR A 227 12.22 21.08 17.64
N ILE A 228 11.18 21.02 16.80
CA ILE A 228 9.79 20.97 17.23
C ILE A 228 9.42 19.58 17.77
N PRO A 229 8.94 19.43 19.01
CA PRO A 229 8.59 18.13 19.56
C PRO A 229 7.41 17.46 18.85
N TRP A 230 6.33 18.19 18.58
CA TRP A 230 5.13 17.67 17.92
C TRP A 230 5.01 18.18 16.48
N LEU A 231 5.14 17.28 15.51
CA LEU A 231 4.73 17.56 14.13
C LEU A 231 3.38 16.89 13.87
N VAL A 232 2.39 17.67 13.44
CA VAL A 232 1.08 17.16 13.07
C VAL A 232 0.94 17.25 11.56
N VAL A 233 0.85 16.12 10.85
CA VAL A 233 0.73 16.08 9.40
C VAL A 233 -0.69 15.70 8.98
N LYS A 234 -1.22 16.42 7.99
CA LYS A 234 -2.43 16.01 7.27
C LYS A 234 -2.08 15.89 5.79
N SER A 235 -2.19 14.69 5.24
CA SER A 235 -1.84 14.41 3.85
C SER A 235 -2.75 13.34 3.25
N ASP A 236 -2.91 13.38 1.93
CA ASP A 236 -3.57 12.37 1.11
C ASP A 236 -2.69 11.95 -0.09
N TYR A 237 -1.38 12.17 0.01
CA TYR A 237 -0.40 11.87 -1.02
C TYR A 237 0.69 10.90 -0.54
N TYR A 238 1.20 10.09 -1.48
CA TYR A 238 2.46 9.36 -1.31
C TYR A 238 3.64 10.33 -1.54
N PHE A 239 4.12 11.01 -0.50
CA PHE A 239 5.18 12.03 -0.64
C PHE A 239 6.60 11.49 -0.45
N ALA A 240 6.79 10.17 -0.30
CA ALA A 240 8.12 9.57 -0.18
C ALA A 240 9.10 9.99 -1.31
N PRO A 241 8.69 10.11 -2.60
CA PRO A 241 9.60 10.58 -3.65
C PRO A 241 10.20 11.97 -3.37
N ALA A 242 9.48 12.87 -2.68
CA ALA A 242 10.03 14.17 -2.31
C ALA A 242 11.16 14.06 -1.28
N LEU A 243 11.13 13.06 -0.39
CA LEU A 243 12.19 12.83 0.60
C LEU A 243 13.50 12.38 -0.06
N PHE A 244 13.43 11.66 -1.18
CA PHE A 244 14.62 11.26 -1.95
C PHE A 244 15.28 12.42 -2.71
N LEU A 245 14.56 13.53 -2.92
CA LEU A 245 15.11 14.76 -3.47
C LEU A 245 15.85 15.61 -2.43
N MET A 246 15.81 15.24 -1.15
CA MET A 246 16.43 16.00 -0.06
C MET A 246 17.86 15.48 0.21
N PRO A 247 18.90 16.30 -0.04
CA PRO A 247 20.29 15.92 0.22
C PRO A 247 20.53 15.37 1.63
N SER A 248 19.90 15.95 2.67
CA SER A 248 20.09 15.51 4.06
C SER A 248 19.61 14.08 4.34
N PHE A 249 18.66 13.55 3.57
CA PHE A 249 18.09 12.21 3.77
C PHE A 249 18.66 11.15 2.82
N GLN A 250 19.35 11.55 1.74
CA GLN A 250 19.76 10.62 0.67
C GLN A 250 20.65 9.48 1.15
N GLN A 251 21.69 9.78 1.93
CA GLN A 251 22.63 8.74 2.38
C GLN A 251 21.90 7.65 3.17
N GLN A 252 21.05 8.06 4.11
CA GLN A 252 20.27 7.13 4.92
C GLN A 252 19.25 6.36 4.06
N LEU A 253 18.53 7.04 3.16
CA LEU A 253 17.57 6.40 2.25
C LEU A 253 18.24 5.37 1.34
N HIS A 254 19.47 5.64 0.86
CA HIS A 254 20.23 4.71 0.03
C HIS A 254 20.64 3.45 0.78
N GLN A 255 20.98 3.57 2.07
CA GLN A 255 21.31 2.44 2.94
C GLN A 255 20.05 1.63 3.31
N LEU A 256 18.96 2.31 3.65
CA LEU A 256 17.68 1.67 3.98
C LEU A 256 17.13 0.90 2.78
N PHE A 257 17.16 1.51 1.60
CA PHE A 257 16.60 0.95 0.37
C PHE A 257 17.65 0.90 -0.74
N PRO A 258 18.51 -0.14 -0.79
CA PRO A 258 19.45 -0.35 -1.90
C PRO A 258 18.72 -0.43 -3.24
N GLU A 259 17.61 -1.17 -3.26
CA GLU A 259 16.62 -1.17 -4.33
C GLU A 259 15.61 -0.02 -4.12
N LYS A 260 15.77 1.06 -4.86
CA LYS A 260 15.07 2.34 -4.67
C LYS A 260 13.57 2.24 -4.94
N ASP A 261 13.14 1.22 -5.68
CA ASP A 261 11.73 0.94 -5.96
C ASP A 261 11.05 -0.04 -4.98
N THR A 262 11.58 -0.17 -3.76
CA THR A 262 11.05 -1.09 -2.73
C THR A 262 10.51 -0.41 -1.47
N VAL A 263 10.46 0.92 -1.46
CA VAL A 263 10.13 1.73 -0.28
C VAL A 263 8.73 1.40 0.24
N PHE A 264 7.70 1.61 -0.56
CA PHE A 264 6.35 1.32 -0.14
C PHE A 264 6.14 -0.18 0.06
N HIS A 265 6.75 -1.04 -0.76
CA HIS A 265 6.65 -2.49 -0.62
C HIS A 265 7.04 -2.99 0.78
N PHE A 266 8.19 -2.55 1.29
CA PHE A 266 8.63 -2.95 2.63
C PHE A 266 7.84 -2.24 3.73
N LEU A 267 7.62 -0.93 3.62
CA LEU A 267 6.90 -0.20 4.66
C LEU A 267 5.44 -0.65 4.78
N SER A 268 4.78 -0.97 3.67
CA SER A 268 3.40 -1.47 3.69
C SER A 268 3.30 -2.84 4.34
N ARG A 269 4.25 -3.75 4.04
CA ARG A 269 4.30 -5.10 4.63
C ARG A 269 4.67 -5.10 6.11
N TYR A 270 5.32 -4.04 6.58
CA TYR A 270 5.65 -3.85 7.99
C TYR A 270 4.51 -3.19 8.78
N LEU A 271 3.83 -2.21 8.20
CA LEU A 271 2.81 -1.42 8.91
C LEU A 271 1.40 -2.02 8.83
N PHE A 272 1.01 -2.53 7.67
CA PHE A 272 -0.39 -2.80 7.40
C PHE A 272 -0.64 -4.30 7.50
N HIS A 273 -1.15 -4.75 8.64
CA HIS A 273 -1.63 -6.12 8.81
C HIS A 273 -3.14 -6.09 9.01
N PRO A 274 -3.95 -6.66 8.09
CA PRO A 274 -5.39 -6.68 8.24
C PRO A 274 -5.81 -7.38 9.54
N THR A 275 -6.80 -6.83 10.25
CA THR A 275 -7.40 -7.54 11.39
C THR A 275 -7.97 -8.89 10.96
N ASN A 276 -8.12 -9.84 11.90
CA ASN A 276 -8.71 -11.15 11.59
C ASN A 276 -10.07 -11.05 10.90
N SER A 277 -10.83 -9.99 11.20
CA SER A 277 -12.13 -9.71 10.60
C SER A 277 -12.06 -9.39 9.09
N VAL A 278 -10.97 -8.78 8.64
CA VAL A 278 -10.69 -8.47 7.22
C VAL A 278 -9.94 -9.62 6.59
N TRP A 279 -8.96 -10.19 7.29
CA TRP A 279 -8.17 -11.31 6.82
C TRP A 279 -9.04 -12.51 6.49
N GLY A 280 -10.06 -12.80 7.31
CA GLY A 280 -11.03 -13.84 7.00
C GLY A 280 -11.80 -13.63 5.69
N LEU A 281 -12.02 -12.38 5.25
CA LEU A 281 -12.61 -12.10 3.93
C LEU A 281 -11.62 -12.47 2.82
N VAL A 282 -10.35 -12.12 2.99
CA VAL A 282 -9.28 -12.42 2.03
C VAL A 282 -9.09 -13.94 1.90
N THR A 283 -8.89 -14.65 3.01
CA THR A 283 -8.56 -16.08 2.99
C THR A 283 -9.71 -16.93 2.47
N ARG A 284 -10.95 -16.67 2.91
CA ARG A 284 -12.13 -17.41 2.40
C ARG A 284 -12.33 -17.20 0.91
N TYR A 285 -12.21 -15.96 0.42
CA TYR A 285 -12.40 -15.67 -1.00
C TYR A 285 -11.28 -16.30 -1.84
N TYR A 286 -10.02 -16.15 -1.40
CA TYR A 286 -8.89 -16.74 -2.09
C TYR A 286 -9.02 -18.26 -2.18
N GLN A 287 -9.33 -18.93 -1.06
CA GLN A 287 -9.48 -20.38 -1.02
C GLN A 287 -10.62 -20.86 -1.92
N ALA A 288 -11.78 -20.20 -1.88
CA ALA A 288 -12.96 -20.62 -2.63
C ALA A 288 -12.83 -20.41 -4.15
N TYR A 289 -12.18 -19.31 -4.58
CA TYR A 289 -12.27 -18.87 -5.98
C TYR A 289 -10.92 -18.80 -6.72
N LEU A 290 -9.80 -18.64 -6.02
CA LEU A 290 -8.51 -18.31 -6.65
C LEU A 290 -7.44 -19.38 -6.46
N SER A 291 -7.51 -20.16 -5.37
CA SER A 291 -6.44 -21.06 -4.94
C SER A 291 -6.09 -22.17 -5.94
N ASN A 292 -7.08 -22.72 -6.63
CA ASN A 292 -6.93 -23.85 -7.54
C ASN A 292 -6.48 -23.45 -8.96
N ALA A 293 -6.41 -22.16 -9.27
CA ALA A 293 -6.00 -21.71 -10.59
C ALA A 293 -4.47 -21.78 -10.75
N ASP A 294 -4.00 -22.16 -11.94
CA ASP A 294 -2.60 -22.15 -12.33
C ASP A 294 -2.07 -20.72 -12.47
N VAL A 295 -2.91 -19.80 -12.93
CA VAL A 295 -2.60 -18.36 -13.05
C VAL A 295 -3.76 -17.53 -12.52
N VAL A 296 -3.45 -16.54 -11.69
CA VAL A 296 -4.41 -15.55 -11.19
C VAL A 296 -4.07 -14.18 -11.76
N THR A 297 -5.00 -13.59 -12.52
CA THR A 297 -4.87 -12.24 -13.09
C THR A 297 -5.80 -11.28 -12.37
N GLY A 298 -5.25 -10.27 -11.70
CA GLY A 298 -6.00 -9.18 -11.08
C GLY A 298 -6.25 -8.04 -12.05
N ILE A 299 -7.47 -7.52 -12.09
CA ILE A 299 -7.86 -6.34 -12.87
C ILE A 299 -8.57 -5.35 -11.93
N GLN A 300 -7.84 -4.32 -11.55
CA GLN A 300 -8.32 -3.23 -10.72
C GLN A 300 -8.88 -2.11 -11.60
N LEU A 301 -10.21 -1.96 -11.59
CA LEU A 301 -10.93 -0.95 -12.36
C LEU A 301 -11.46 0.16 -11.45
N ARG A 302 -10.98 1.38 -11.67
CA ARG A 302 -11.45 2.57 -10.99
C ARG A 302 -12.19 3.48 -11.97
N ILE A 303 -13.46 3.73 -11.66
CA ILE A 303 -14.28 4.69 -12.39
C ILE A 303 -14.08 6.08 -11.77
N PHE A 304 -13.60 7.04 -12.56
CA PHE A 304 -13.56 8.46 -12.20
C PHE A 304 -14.76 9.19 -12.84
N ARG A 305 -14.53 10.31 -13.52
CA ARG A 305 -15.59 11.02 -14.28
C ARG A 305 -16.00 10.27 -15.55
N ILE A 306 -15.04 9.65 -16.22
CA ILE A 306 -15.24 8.90 -17.47
C ILE A 306 -14.95 7.43 -17.17
N LYS A 307 -15.88 6.56 -17.57
CA LYS A 307 -15.74 5.11 -17.44
C LYS A 307 -14.77 4.58 -18.49
N PRO A 308 -13.77 3.75 -18.13
CA PRO A 308 -13.00 3.00 -19.12
C PRO A 308 -13.94 2.20 -20.02
N ARG A 309 -13.68 2.21 -21.32
CA ARG A 309 -14.45 1.41 -22.27
C ARG A 309 -14.01 -0.05 -22.16
N LEU A 310 -14.93 -1.00 -22.37
CA LEU A 310 -14.58 -2.42 -22.33
C LEU A 310 -13.52 -2.74 -23.38
N GLU A 311 -13.63 -2.12 -24.56
CA GLU A 311 -12.67 -2.26 -25.66
C GLU A 311 -11.26 -1.82 -25.27
N GLN A 312 -11.12 -0.79 -24.44
CA GLN A 312 -9.81 -0.35 -23.94
C GLN A 312 -9.20 -1.41 -23.01
N ILE A 313 -10.03 -1.99 -22.13
CA ILE A 313 -9.60 -3.06 -21.21
C ILE A 313 -9.15 -4.27 -22.03
N LEU A 314 -9.96 -4.74 -22.98
CA LEU A 314 -9.64 -5.90 -23.82
C LEU A 314 -8.44 -5.64 -24.74
N SER A 315 -8.26 -4.42 -25.28
CA SER A 315 -7.07 -4.09 -26.06
C SER A 315 -5.80 -4.17 -25.23
N CYS A 316 -5.85 -3.65 -23.99
CA CYS A 316 -4.73 -3.77 -23.06
C CYS A 316 -4.44 -5.22 -22.67
N THR A 317 -5.48 -5.98 -22.28
CA THR A 317 -5.29 -7.28 -21.65
C THR A 317 -5.06 -8.40 -22.64
N MET A 318 -5.62 -8.31 -23.84
CA MET A 318 -5.52 -9.36 -24.84
C MET A 318 -4.61 -8.90 -25.98
N ARG A 319 -5.01 -7.87 -26.74
CA ARG A 319 -4.38 -7.57 -28.04
C ARG A 319 -2.91 -7.18 -27.94
N GLU A 320 -2.54 -6.41 -26.92
CA GLU A 320 -1.21 -5.80 -26.87
C GLU A 320 -0.23 -6.53 -25.95
N ASN A 321 -0.72 -7.21 -24.90
CA ASN A 321 0.13 -7.63 -23.79
C ASN A 321 -0.10 -9.05 -23.28
N ASP A 322 -1.01 -9.81 -23.89
CA ASP A 322 -1.30 -11.23 -23.60
C ASP A 322 -1.42 -11.55 -22.08
N ILE A 323 -2.11 -10.64 -21.38
CA ILE A 323 -2.36 -10.73 -19.94
C ILE A 323 -3.50 -11.72 -19.68
N LEU A 324 -4.53 -11.66 -20.52
CA LEU A 324 -5.68 -12.55 -20.52
C LEU A 324 -5.67 -13.44 -21.79
N PRO A 325 -6.13 -14.70 -21.70
CA PRO A 325 -6.18 -15.60 -22.86
C PRO A 325 -7.00 -15.03 -24.01
N GLN A 326 -6.49 -15.15 -25.24
CA GLN A 326 -7.22 -14.75 -26.46
C GLN A 326 -8.47 -15.62 -26.66
N ILE A 327 -9.53 -15.03 -27.20
CA ILE A 327 -10.72 -15.76 -27.68
C ILE A 327 -10.60 -16.01 -29.18
N LYS A 328 -11.20 -17.10 -29.66
CA LYS A 328 -11.22 -17.45 -31.09
C LYS A 328 -12.65 -17.57 -31.61
N ASP A 329 -12.89 -17.12 -32.84
CA ASP A 329 -14.16 -17.34 -33.51
C ASP A 329 -14.37 -18.83 -33.82
N LYS A 330 -15.58 -19.30 -33.47
CA LYS A 330 -16.15 -20.68 -33.45
C LYS A 330 -15.60 -21.67 -34.49
N SER A 331 -14.32 -22.01 -34.40
CA SER A 331 -13.64 -23.02 -35.21
C SER A 331 -12.75 -23.86 -34.30
N THR A 332 -12.97 -25.17 -34.36
CA THR A 332 -12.35 -26.22 -33.54
C THR A 332 -10.87 -25.94 -33.23
N SER A 333 -10.55 -25.79 -31.95
CA SER A 333 -9.16 -25.74 -31.48
C SER A 333 -8.70 -27.18 -31.19
N ASN A 334 -7.64 -27.61 -31.89
CA ASN A 334 -6.95 -28.88 -31.66
C ASN A 334 -5.81 -28.75 -30.62
N LEU A 335 -5.73 -27.63 -29.90
CA LEU A 335 -4.70 -27.33 -28.90
C LEU A 335 -5.24 -27.65 -27.50
N LYS A 336 -4.55 -28.54 -26.77
CA LYS A 336 -4.88 -28.96 -25.41
C LYS A 336 -4.02 -28.20 -24.39
N ASN A 337 -4.25 -26.90 -24.21
CA ASN A 337 -3.69 -26.17 -23.06
C ASN A 337 -4.68 -26.16 -21.90
N ASN A 338 -4.63 -27.14 -21.00
CA ASN A 338 -5.56 -27.21 -19.87
C ASN A 338 -5.22 -26.28 -18.69
N THR A 339 -4.42 -25.22 -18.93
CA THR A 339 -4.08 -24.23 -17.91
C THR A 339 -5.35 -23.52 -17.42
N THR A 340 -5.54 -23.48 -16.11
CA THR A 340 -6.65 -22.80 -15.46
C THR A 340 -6.27 -21.36 -15.09
N VAL A 341 -7.10 -20.40 -15.53
CA VAL A 341 -6.87 -18.97 -15.29
C VAL A 341 -8.04 -18.40 -14.48
N ALA A 342 -7.74 -17.84 -13.31
CA ALA A 342 -8.70 -17.07 -12.51
C ALA A 342 -8.50 -15.57 -12.74
N VAL A 343 -9.53 -14.88 -13.20
CA VAL A 343 -9.54 -13.43 -13.42
C VAL A 343 -10.30 -12.77 -12.27
N LEU A 344 -9.56 -12.09 -11.39
CA LEU A 344 -10.12 -11.32 -10.28
C LEU A 344 -10.36 -9.87 -10.71
N ILE A 345 -11.62 -9.45 -10.75
CA ILE A 345 -12.01 -8.07 -11.11
C ILE A 345 -12.46 -7.35 -9.84
N THR A 346 -11.88 -6.18 -9.57
CA THR A 346 -12.34 -5.28 -8.50
C THR A 346 -12.81 -3.97 -9.12
N SER A 347 -14.08 -3.63 -8.91
CA SER A 347 -14.75 -2.45 -9.49
C SER A 347 -15.94 -2.10 -8.61
N LEU A 348 -16.29 -0.81 -8.56
CA LEU A 348 -17.56 -0.41 -7.92
C LEU A 348 -18.76 -0.97 -8.68
N SER A 349 -18.67 -1.11 -10.01
CA SER A 349 -19.74 -1.60 -10.87
C SER A 349 -19.51 -3.05 -11.28
N SER A 350 -20.57 -3.86 -11.33
CA SER A 350 -20.53 -5.26 -11.81
C SER A 350 -20.40 -5.39 -13.33
N GLY A 351 -20.71 -4.35 -14.10
CA GLY A 351 -20.88 -4.47 -15.55
C GLY A 351 -19.61 -4.89 -16.33
N TYR A 352 -18.41 -4.63 -15.79
CA TYR A 352 -17.17 -5.14 -16.41
C TYR A 352 -16.97 -6.63 -16.17
N TYR A 353 -17.30 -7.10 -14.97
CA TYR A 353 -17.23 -8.50 -14.59
C TYR A 353 -18.22 -9.33 -15.41
N GLU A 354 -19.48 -8.88 -15.48
CA GLU A 354 -20.53 -9.58 -16.23
C GLU A 354 -20.13 -9.78 -17.70
N LYS A 355 -19.70 -8.70 -18.37
CA LYS A 355 -19.31 -8.75 -19.79
C LYS A 355 -18.09 -9.61 -20.05
N ILE A 356 -17.05 -9.53 -19.21
CA ILE A 356 -15.84 -10.35 -19.39
C ILE A 356 -16.15 -11.83 -19.09
N ARG A 357 -17.01 -12.11 -18.10
CA ARG A 357 -17.46 -13.47 -17.79
C ARG A 357 -18.26 -14.07 -18.94
N GLU A 358 -19.25 -13.33 -19.45
CA GLU A 358 -20.09 -13.75 -20.58
C GLU A 358 -19.23 -14.03 -21.82
N MET A 359 -18.28 -13.14 -22.13
CA MET A 359 -17.33 -13.32 -23.24
C MET A 359 -16.58 -14.66 -23.19
N TYR A 360 -16.05 -15.07 -22.03
CA TYR A 360 -15.35 -16.36 -21.87
C TYR A 360 -16.30 -17.57 -21.77
N LEU A 361 -17.56 -17.36 -21.40
CA LEU A 361 -18.57 -18.43 -21.39
C LEU A 361 -19.07 -18.75 -22.80
N GLU A 362 -19.20 -17.74 -23.65
CA GLU A 362 -19.75 -17.89 -25.00
C GLU A 362 -18.72 -18.29 -26.06
N ASN A 363 -17.42 -18.08 -25.78
CA ASN A 363 -16.35 -18.26 -26.75
C ASN A 363 -15.20 -19.11 -26.19
N PRO A 364 -14.69 -20.08 -26.97
CA PRO A 364 -13.50 -20.83 -26.58
C PRO A 364 -12.25 -19.95 -26.62
N THR A 365 -11.29 -20.24 -25.74
CA THR A 365 -9.96 -19.64 -25.77
C THR A 365 -9.15 -20.20 -26.95
N ALA A 366 -8.24 -19.38 -27.48
CA ALA A 366 -7.47 -19.72 -28.67
C ALA A 366 -6.49 -20.88 -28.44
N ALA A 367 -5.88 -20.97 -27.25
CA ALA A 367 -4.94 -22.03 -26.89
C ALA A 367 -5.57 -23.16 -26.05
N GLY A 368 -6.81 -22.99 -25.57
CA GLY A 368 -7.57 -24.01 -24.84
C GLY A 368 -7.60 -23.82 -23.32
N GLU A 369 -7.09 -22.70 -22.80
CA GLU A 369 -7.13 -22.36 -21.37
C GLU A 369 -8.56 -22.31 -20.83
N VAL A 370 -8.73 -22.74 -19.58
CA VAL A 370 -10.02 -22.68 -18.87
C VAL A 370 -10.05 -21.41 -18.02
N VAL A 371 -10.94 -20.48 -18.34
CA VAL A 371 -11.00 -19.16 -17.69
C VAL A 371 -12.21 -19.04 -16.77
N GLY A 372 -11.96 -18.78 -15.48
CA GLY A 372 -12.97 -18.36 -14.51
C GLY A 372 -12.83 -16.87 -14.22
N VAL A 373 -13.94 -16.13 -14.19
CA VAL A 373 -13.95 -14.69 -13.88
C VAL A 373 -14.71 -14.48 -12.58
N PHE A 374 -14.18 -13.65 -11.68
CA PHE A 374 -14.67 -13.48 -10.33
C PHE A 374 -14.63 -12.01 -9.89
N GLN A 375 -15.65 -11.55 -9.17
CA GLN A 375 -15.70 -10.24 -8.53
C GLN A 375 -16.11 -10.38 -7.06
N PRO A 376 -15.31 -9.88 -6.09
CA PRO A 376 -15.64 -10.05 -4.67
C PRO A 376 -16.83 -9.20 -4.21
N SER A 377 -16.92 -7.96 -4.68
CA SER A 377 -18.02 -7.06 -4.36
C SER A 377 -18.28 -6.04 -5.48
N HIS A 378 -19.47 -5.44 -5.46
CA HIS A 378 -19.91 -4.38 -6.38
C HIS A 378 -20.70 -3.32 -5.60
N GLU A 379 -19.99 -2.45 -4.88
CA GLU A 379 -20.61 -1.49 -3.93
C GLU A 379 -21.33 -0.31 -4.61
N GLU A 380 -21.32 -0.24 -5.94
CA GLU A 380 -21.84 0.81 -6.85
C GLU A 380 -21.24 2.21 -6.65
N PHE A 381 -21.14 2.67 -5.41
CA PHE A 381 -20.59 3.95 -5.00
C PHE A 381 -19.53 3.79 -3.91
N GLN A 382 -18.55 4.70 -3.88
CA GLN A 382 -17.58 4.75 -2.78
C GLN A 382 -18.24 5.32 -1.53
N GLN A 383 -18.17 4.57 -0.42
CA GLN A 383 -18.78 4.93 0.86
C GLN A 383 -17.69 5.08 1.94
N THR A 384 -16.72 5.95 1.68
CA THR A 384 -15.59 6.22 2.59
C THR A 384 -16.10 6.57 3.99
N GLY A 385 -15.50 5.96 5.02
CA GLY A 385 -15.90 6.19 6.41
C GLY A 385 -17.05 5.30 6.87
N LYS A 386 -17.48 4.32 6.07
CA LYS A 386 -18.32 3.22 6.56
C LYS A 386 -17.47 1.98 6.83
N HIS A 387 -17.52 1.48 8.06
CA HIS A 387 -16.71 0.34 8.51
C HIS A 387 -16.83 -0.89 7.60
N SER A 388 -18.05 -1.29 7.22
CA SER A 388 -18.26 -2.46 6.35
C SER A 388 -17.68 -2.28 4.95
N HIS A 389 -17.79 -1.08 4.39
CA HIS A 389 -17.27 -0.74 3.05
C HIS A 389 -15.74 -0.78 3.03
N ASN A 390 -15.09 -0.14 4.00
CA ASN A 390 -13.63 -0.08 4.05
C ASN A 390 -13.00 -1.45 4.37
N ARG A 391 -13.67 -2.32 5.15
CA ARG A 391 -13.23 -3.71 5.36
C ARG A 391 -13.21 -4.51 4.05
N LYS A 392 -14.26 -4.40 3.23
CA LYS A 392 -14.30 -5.05 1.90
C LYS A 392 -13.25 -4.47 0.95
N ALA A 393 -13.12 -3.14 0.91
CA ALA A 393 -12.12 -2.46 0.11
C ALA A 393 -10.69 -2.90 0.47
N LEU A 394 -10.37 -3.04 1.76
CA LEU A 394 -9.09 -3.55 2.21
C LEU A 394 -8.88 -5.01 1.80
N ALA A 395 -9.91 -5.86 1.95
CA ALA A 395 -9.83 -7.26 1.53
C ALA A 395 -9.56 -7.39 0.02
N GLU A 396 -10.21 -6.57 -0.82
CA GLU A 396 -9.97 -6.53 -2.27
C GLU A 396 -8.55 -6.06 -2.63
N ILE A 397 -8.01 -5.04 -1.94
CA ILE A 397 -6.60 -4.63 -2.09
C ILE A 397 -5.67 -5.82 -1.84
N TYR A 398 -5.93 -6.58 -0.78
CA TYR A 398 -5.13 -7.75 -0.42
C TYR A 398 -5.29 -8.88 -1.42
N LEU A 399 -6.50 -9.18 -1.90
CA LEU A 399 -6.73 -10.18 -2.93
C LEU A 399 -5.97 -9.84 -4.23
N LEU A 400 -6.00 -8.57 -4.66
CA LEU A 400 -5.21 -8.12 -5.82
C LEU A 400 -3.70 -8.24 -5.58
N SER A 401 -3.22 -8.06 -4.35
CA SER A 401 -1.80 -8.22 -4.02
C SER A 401 -1.30 -9.66 -4.12
N LEU A 402 -2.23 -10.64 -4.14
CA LEU A 402 -1.95 -12.07 -4.21
C LEU A 402 -2.02 -12.63 -5.64
N THR A 403 -2.21 -11.79 -6.66
CA THR A 403 -2.30 -12.22 -8.05
C THR A 403 -0.92 -12.36 -8.70
N ASP A 404 -0.82 -13.18 -9.74
CA ASP A 404 0.42 -13.37 -10.52
C ASP A 404 0.67 -12.18 -11.46
N ARG A 405 -0.41 -11.70 -12.07
CA ARG A 405 -0.44 -10.56 -12.98
C ARG A 405 -1.42 -9.53 -12.45
N LEU A 406 -1.14 -8.25 -12.67
CA LEU A 406 -2.00 -7.17 -12.20
C LEU A 406 -2.15 -6.08 -13.25
N VAL A 407 -3.40 -5.69 -13.51
CA VAL A 407 -3.78 -4.51 -14.27
C VAL A 407 -4.37 -3.50 -13.30
N THR A 408 -3.93 -2.24 -13.35
CA THR A 408 -4.41 -1.16 -12.49
C THR A 408 -4.95 0.01 -13.29
N SER A 409 -5.94 0.71 -12.76
CA SER A 409 -6.41 1.96 -13.37
C SER A 409 -5.50 3.13 -13.02
N GLY A 410 -5.11 3.92 -14.01
CA GLY A 410 -4.29 5.11 -13.80
C GLY A 410 -4.90 6.10 -12.81
N TRP A 411 -4.07 6.70 -11.95
CA TRP A 411 -4.41 7.57 -10.81
C TRP A 411 -5.08 6.86 -9.62
N SER A 412 -5.36 5.55 -9.71
CA SER A 412 -6.02 4.81 -8.63
C SER A 412 -5.03 4.46 -7.52
N THR A 413 -5.11 5.16 -6.38
CA THR A 413 -4.29 4.82 -5.21
C THR A 413 -4.62 3.44 -4.63
N PHE A 414 -5.85 2.95 -4.84
CA PHE A 414 -6.23 1.57 -4.53
C PHE A 414 -5.32 0.55 -5.26
N GLY A 415 -5.08 0.78 -6.57
CA GLY A 415 -4.18 -0.04 -7.37
C GLY A 415 -2.72 0.07 -6.92
N TYR A 416 -2.27 1.28 -6.58
CA TYR A 416 -0.90 1.47 -6.06
C TYR A 416 -0.65 0.74 -4.74
N VAL A 417 -1.65 0.66 -3.86
CA VAL A 417 -1.50 -0.10 -2.62
C VAL A 417 -1.41 -1.59 -2.91
N ALA A 418 -2.31 -2.13 -3.74
CA ALA A 418 -2.31 -3.55 -4.10
C ALA A 418 -0.98 -3.98 -4.76
N GLN A 419 -0.52 -3.23 -5.77
CA GLN A 419 0.73 -3.54 -6.46
C GLN A 419 1.94 -3.44 -5.51
N GLY A 420 1.91 -2.47 -4.57
CA GLY A 420 2.98 -2.22 -3.63
C GLY A 420 3.13 -3.34 -2.62
N ILE A 421 2.02 -3.74 -1.99
CA ILE A 421 1.97 -4.87 -1.05
C ILE A 421 2.43 -6.16 -1.75
N GLY A 422 1.90 -6.42 -2.94
CA GLY A 422 2.21 -7.62 -3.72
C GLY A 422 3.62 -7.62 -4.33
N GLY A 423 4.31 -6.47 -4.35
CA GLY A 423 5.59 -6.32 -5.04
C GLY A 423 5.47 -6.52 -6.56
N LEU A 424 4.35 -6.10 -7.14
CA LEU A 424 3.97 -6.31 -8.53
C LEU A 424 4.26 -5.05 -9.35
N LYS A 425 4.85 -5.22 -10.53
CA LYS A 425 4.86 -4.17 -11.57
C LYS A 425 3.61 -4.36 -12.44
N PRO A 426 2.56 -3.55 -12.32
CA PRO A 426 1.33 -3.80 -13.06
C PRO A 426 1.39 -3.29 -14.50
N TRP A 427 0.38 -3.64 -15.27
CA TRP A 427 -0.01 -2.92 -16.48
C TRP A 427 -1.01 -1.82 -16.11
N ILE A 428 -0.68 -0.57 -16.44
CA ILE A 428 -1.48 0.59 -16.05
C ILE A 428 -2.40 0.97 -17.19
N LEU A 429 -3.69 0.73 -17.03
CA LEU A 429 -4.74 1.20 -17.93
C LEU A 429 -4.80 2.73 -17.84
N TYR A 430 -4.50 3.43 -18.92
CA TYR A 430 -4.51 4.89 -18.88
C TYR A 430 -5.92 5.41 -18.60
N LYS A 431 -5.97 6.47 -17.80
CA LYS A 431 -7.22 7.15 -17.49
C LYS A 431 -7.82 7.68 -18.80
N PRO A 432 -9.08 7.36 -19.13
CA PRO A 432 -9.73 7.91 -20.32
C PRO A 432 -9.78 9.45 -20.28
N GLU A 433 -9.57 10.06 -21.43
CA GLU A 433 -9.81 11.48 -21.70
C GLU A 433 -10.73 11.57 -22.93
N ASN A 434 -11.74 12.44 -22.90
CA ASN A 434 -12.64 12.58 -24.05
C ASN A 434 -11.91 13.33 -25.20
N PRO A 435 -12.16 12.98 -26.48
CA PRO A 435 -13.18 12.04 -26.98
C PRO A 435 -12.67 10.65 -27.42
N ARG A 436 -11.34 10.42 -27.44
CA ARG A 436 -10.74 9.20 -28.00
C ARG A 436 -10.20 8.27 -26.90
N PRO A 437 -10.35 6.93 -27.03
CA PRO A 437 -9.67 5.99 -26.15
C PRO A 437 -8.15 6.25 -26.14
N PRO A 438 -7.46 6.06 -25.01
CA PRO A 438 -6.01 6.16 -24.97
C PRO A 438 -5.35 5.17 -25.93
N GLU A 439 -4.34 5.64 -26.67
CA GLU A 439 -3.47 4.81 -27.52
C GLU A 439 -1.99 5.06 -27.13
N PRO A 440 -1.26 4.04 -26.64
CA PRO A 440 -1.75 2.69 -26.33
C PRO A 440 -2.76 2.71 -25.15
N PRO A 441 -3.66 1.72 -25.00
CA PRO A 441 -4.66 1.61 -23.94
C PRO A 441 -4.05 1.48 -22.54
N CYS A 442 -2.87 0.86 -22.43
CA CYS A 442 -2.14 0.70 -21.18
C CYS A 442 -0.64 0.60 -21.42
N ARG A 443 0.13 0.65 -20.32
CA ARG A 443 1.59 0.49 -20.37
C ARG A 443 2.08 -0.25 -19.13
N ARG A 444 3.15 -1.04 -19.28
CA ARG A 444 3.83 -1.65 -18.13
C ARG A 444 4.43 -0.57 -17.23
N SER A 445 4.16 -0.67 -15.94
CA SER A 445 4.73 0.21 -14.93
C SER A 445 6.26 0.04 -14.86
N ILE A 446 6.98 1.16 -14.82
CA ILE A 446 8.44 1.24 -14.71
C ILE A 446 8.92 0.66 -13.38
N SER A 447 8.10 0.77 -12.33
CA SER A 447 8.37 0.23 -11.00
C SER A 447 7.09 -0.10 -10.22
N MET A 448 7.20 -0.84 -9.12
CA MET A 448 6.06 -1.16 -8.25
C MET A 448 5.69 0.00 -7.31
N GLU A 449 6.44 1.10 -7.33
CA GLU A 449 6.22 2.23 -6.44
C GLU A 449 4.96 3.04 -6.79
N PRO A 450 4.23 3.53 -5.78
CA PRO A 450 3.13 4.46 -5.96
C PRO A 450 3.57 5.79 -6.58
N CYS A 451 2.62 6.48 -7.23
CA CYS A 451 2.86 7.82 -7.75
C CYS A 451 2.56 8.92 -6.70
N PHE A 452 3.52 9.83 -6.49
CA PHE A 452 3.26 11.11 -5.84
C PHE A 452 2.53 12.02 -6.83
N HIS A 453 1.22 12.22 -6.65
CA HIS A 453 0.38 12.89 -7.65
C HIS A 453 0.55 14.40 -7.79
N ALA A 454 1.00 15.08 -6.74
CA ALA A 454 1.06 16.55 -6.71
C ALA A 454 2.36 17.10 -6.10
N PRO A 455 3.53 16.68 -6.61
CA PRO A 455 4.78 17.32 -6.24
C PRO A 455 4.72 18.78 -6.69
N ARG A 456 5.14 19.69 -5.81
CA ARG A 456 5.29 21.11 -6.17
C ARG A 456 6.76 21.37 -6.47
N SER A 457 7.01 22.10 -7.56
CA SER A 457 8.30 22.69 -7.83
C SER A 457 8.49 23.88 -6.88
N TYR A 458 9.35 23.73 -5.89
CA TYR A 458 9.85 24.84 -5.10
C TYR A 458 11.37 24.75 -5.11
N GLU A 459 12.02 25.82 -5.53
CA GLU A 459 13.48 25.92 -5.45
C GLU A 459 13.85 26.19 -4.00
N CYS A 460 14.32 25.16 -3.29
CA CYS A 460 15.04 25.39 -2.05
C CYS A 460 16.26 26.27 -2.40
N ASN A 461 16.55 27.31 -1.61
CA ASN A 461 17.49 28.40 -1.95
C ASN A 461 18.94 27.97 -2.28
N SER A 462 19.28 26.69 -2.24
CA SER A 462 20.54 26.12 -2.70
C SER A 462 20.43 25.63 -4.16
N ARG A 463 20.94 26.45 -5.09
CA ARG A 463 21.34 25.97 -6.43
C ARG A 463 22.46 24.95 -6.30
N ARG A 464 22.13 23.67 -6.08
CA ARG A 464 23.03 22.54 -6.31
C ARG A 464 22.25 21.48 -7.08
N GLY A 465 22.71 21.21 -8.30
CA GLY A 465 21.98 20.46 -9.31
C GLY A 465 21.49 19.10 -8.82
N GLY A 466 20.20 18.84 -9.03
CA GLY A 466 19.63 17.55 -9.43
C GLY A 466 20.07 16.27 -8.71
N VAL A 467 20.47 16.30 -7.45
CA VAL A 467 20.85 15.08 -6.73
C VAL A 467 19.58 14.25 -6.48
N GLY A 468 19.58 12.98 -6.89
CA GLY A 468 18.40 12.09 -6.81
C GLY A 468 17.53 12.02 -8.07
N LYS A 469 17.91 12.72 -9.16
CA LYS A 469 17.20 12.64 -10.46
C LYS A 469 17.20 11.23 -11.06
N ASP A 470 18.21 10.42 -10.79
CA ASP A 470 18.33 9.10 -11.42
C ASP A 470 17.40 8.05 -10.79
N VAL A 471 16.98 8.26 -9.54
CA VAL A 471 16.08 7.37 -8.79
C VAL A 471 14.61 7.83 -8.85
N ILE A 472 14.32 8.95 -9.51
CA ILE A 472 12.98 9.52 -9.62
C ILE A 472 12.62 9.75 -11.09
N ARG A 473 11.43 9.30 -11.48
CA ARG A 473 10.88 9.54 -12.82
C ARG A 473 9.46 10.08 -12.71
N HIS A 474 8.99 10.69 -13.79
CA HIS A 474 7.58 11.00 -13.92
C HIS A 474 6.74 9.72 -13.96
N CYS A 475 5.57 9.77 -13.33
CA CYS A 475 4.63 8.65 -13.37
C CYS A 475 4.07 8.47 -14.77
N GLU A 476 3.78 7.21 -15.10
CA GLU A 476 3.25 6.78 -16.39
C GLU A 476 1.83 7.29 -16.58
N ASP A 477 1.04 7.31 -15.51
CA ASP A 477 -0.37 7.68 -15.53
C ASP A 477 -0.63 9.12 -15.13
N ARG A 478 0.29 9.78 -14.42
CA ARG A 478 0.17 11.17 -13.97
C ARG A 478 1.36 11.98 -14.47
N ARG A 479 1.17 12.75 -15.54
CA ARG A 479 2.23 13.54 -16.22
C ARG A 479 3.12 14.38 -15.29
N ARG A 480 2.55 15.05 -14.28
CA ARG A 480 3.32 15.86 -13.30
C ARG A 480 3.70 15.10 -12.04
N GLY A 481 3.23 13.87 -11.88
CA GLY A 481 3.53 13.05 -10.72
C GLY A 481 4.97 12.56 -10.76
N LEU A 482 5.48 12.14 -9.60
CA LEU A 482 6.81 11.57 -9.44
C LEU A 482 6.71 10.21 -8.75
N LYS A 483 7.53 9.26 -9.15
CA LYS A 483 7.65 7.94 -8.51
C LYS A 483 9.11 7.50 -8.46
N LEU A 484 9.39 6.64 -7.50
CA LEU A 484 10.72 6.06 -7.33
C LEU A 484 10.95 4.91 -8.32
N VAL A 485 12.16 4.84 -8.85
CA VAL A 485 12.61 3.81 -9.79
C VAL A 485 13.98 3.31 -9.39
N GLN A 486 14.27 2.06 -9.72
CA GLN A 486 15.63 1.57 -9.67
C GLN A 486 16.40 2.09 -10.90
N PRO A 487 17.52 2.82 -10.72
CA PRO A 487 18.38 3.21 -11.84
C PRO A 487 18.93 1.97 -12.54
N HIS A 488 19.03 2.01 -13.87
CA HIS A 488 19.80 1.01 -14.59
C HIS A 488 21.29 1.28 -14.33
N THR A 489 21.98 0.34 -13.67
CA THR A 489 23.44 0.27 -13.75
C THR A 489 23.78 -0.23 -15.15
N HIS A 490 24.36 0.64 -15.97
CA HIS A 490 24.94 0.26 -17.25
C HIS A 490 26.16 -0.63 -17.05
#